data_AF-A0A938SHK1-F1
#
_entry.id   AF-A0A938SHK1-F1
#
_cell.length_a   1.000
_cell.length_b   1.000
_cell.length_c   1.000
_cell.angle_alpha   90.00
_cell.angle_beta   90.00
_cell.angle_gamma   90.00
#
_symmetry.space_group_name_H-M   'P 1'
#
loop_
_entity.id
_entity.type
_entity.pdbx_description
1 polymer ?
#
loop_
_entity_poly.entity_id
_entity_poly.type
_entity_poly.pdbx_seq_one_letter_code
_entity_poly.pdbx_strand_id
1 'polypeptide(L)'
;MARQKAAKNDRSGDRRAKTVRLDYLPDGRKVESHADETILHASLRAGIPHTHVCGGKARCSTCRVVILGGKEYCLPRNLNEKELADKLGFSPEIRLACQTRATGNVKLRRLVLDAEDIQLATEQRTPKMPVAVGQEKHVAIMFADIRGFTSFAEKLLPYDVIHVLNRHFHEMGAVIQRHGGHIDNYTGDGFMALFGVQDPTDAPLRAVRAGLEMLQALERLKPYMESIHQKSFDIGIGVHYGQAVLGTIGAEHKRDLTAIGDAVNFASRVEAANKKAGTRFRVSDAAYAQVKAYVRVGSRVNLVLPGKSGEHTLYEIVGLK
;
A
#
# COMPACT_ATOMS: atom_id res chain seq x y z
N MET A 1 37.06 29.68 -63.96
CA MET A 1 35.88 29.19 -63.21
C MET A 1 36.12 27.71 -62.91
N ALA A 2 36.61 27.40 -61.70
CA ALA A 2 35.88 26.69 -60.63
C ALA A 2 35.63 25.20 -60.96
N ARG A 3 36.39 24.25 -60.36
CA ARG A 3 36.08 23.49 -59.11
C ARG A 3 34.76 22.71 -59.25
N GLN A 4 34.62 21.40 -59.01
CA GLN A 4 35.24 20.52 -58.00
C GLN A 4 34.84 19.05 -58.31
N LYS A 5 35.78 18.12 -58.15
CA LYS A 5 35.49 16.68 -57.92
C LYS A 5 34.95 16.53 -56.50
N ALA A 6 33.73 16.02 -56.34
CA ALA A 6 33.18 15.68 -55.03
C ALA A 6 33.50 14.21 -54.71
N ALA A 7 34.46 14.02 -53.81
CA ALA A 7 34.71 12.76 -53.13
C ALA A 7 33.48 12.41 -52.27
N LYS A 8 32.85 11.26 -52.52
CA LYS A 8 31.91 10.64 -51.58
C LYS A 8 32.73 10.07 -50.42
N ASN A 9 32.86 10.87 -49.38
CA ASN A 9 33.50 10.48 -48.14
C ASN A 9 32.49 9.67 -47.31
N ASP A 10 32.86 8.42 -47.07
CA ASP A 10 32.36 7.55 -46.03
C ASP A 10 32.23 8.32 -44.70
N ARG A 11 31.03 8.28 -44.11
CA ARG A 11 30.79 8.75 -42.73
C ARG A 11 30.04 7.65 -41.97
N SER A 12 30.76 6.57 -41.75
CA SER A 12 30.70 5.79 -40.52
C SER A 12 30.72 6.72 -39.28
N GLY A 13 29.54 6.93 -38.69
CA GLY A 13 29.36 7.65 -37.42
C GLY A 13 28.99 6.68 -36.32
N ASP A 14 29.93 5.84 -35.90
CA ASP A 14 29.85 5.00 -34.71
C ASP A 14 29.74 5.89 -33.45
N ARG A 15 28.51 6.23 -33.04
CA ARG A 15 28.23 6.80 -31.71
C ARG A 15 28.42 5.70 -30.67
N ARG A 16 29.67 5.38 -30.33
CA ARG A 16 29.97 4.55 -29.16
C ARG A 16 29.36 5.23 -27.93
N ALA A 17 28.27 4.66 -27.41
CA ALA A 17 27.67 5.10 -26.16
C ALA A 17 28.76 5.11 -25.09
N LYS A 18 29.08 6.30 -24.56
CA LYS A 18 30.16 6.49 -23.58
C LYS A 18 29.84 5.61 -22.36
N THR A 19 30.58 4.53 -22.19
CA THR A 19 30.41 3.60 -21.06
C THR A 19 30.98 4.23 -19.79
N VAL A 20 30.28 4.03 -18.68
CA VAL A 20 30.66 4.57 -17.35
C VAL A 20 30.82 3.40 -16.37
N ARG A 21 31.68 3.56 -15.38
CA ARG A 21 31.92 2.52 -14.36
C ARG A 21 31.16 2.81 -13.07
N LEU A 22 30.36 1.85 -12.62
CA LEU A 22 29.69 1.86 -11.33
C LEU A 22 30.40 0.89 -10.38
N ASP A 23 30.88 1.38 -9.24
CA ASP A 23 31.52 0.59 -8.17
C ASP A 23 30.54 0.38 -7.01
N TYR A 24 30.07 -0.85 -6.84
CA TYR A 24 29.03 -1.26 -5.88
C TYR A 24 29.65 -1.80 -4.59
N LEU A 25 29.35 -1.13 -3.48
CA LEU A 25 29.57 -1.63 -2.12
C LEU A 25 28.25 -2.13 -1.49
N PRO A 26 28.31 -3.13 -0.58
CA PRO A 26 29.51 -3.79 -0.05
C PRO A 26 30.13 -4.88 -0.93
N ASP A 27 29.50 -5.27 -2.05
CA ASP A 27 29.92 -6.44 -2.85
C ASP A 27 31.31 -6.32 -3.51
N GLY A 28 31.85 -5.10 -3.62
CA GLY A 28 33.09 -4.82 -4.36
C GLY A 28 32.99 -5.03 -5.87
N ARG A 29 31.76 -5.08 -6.41
CA ARG A 29 31.52 -5.38 -7.83
C ARG A 29 31.58 -4.12 -8.67
N LYS A 30 32.28 -4.21 -9.81
CA LYS A 30 32.38 -3.13 -10.80
C LYS A 30 31.54 -3.47 -12.03
N VAL A 31 30.68 -2.56 -12.45
CA VAL A 31 29.75 -2.76 -13.58
C VAL A 31 29.94 -1.63 -14.58
N GLU A 32 30.03 -1.99 -15.86
CA GLU A 32 29.92 -1.01 -16.94
C GLU A 32 28.45 -0.71 -17.22
N SER A 33 28.10 0.57 -17.23
CA SER A 33 26.75 1.08 -17.48
C SER A 33 26.79 2.04 -18.67
N HIS A 34 25.68 2.13 -19.39
CA HIS A 34 25.50 3.19 -20.38
C HIS A 34 24.96 4.46 -19.70
N ALA A 35 25.20 5.62 -20.28
CA ALA A 35 24.76 6.90 -19.72
C ALA A 35 23.22 7.09 -19.71
N ASP A 36 22.52 6.33 -20.55
CA ASP A 36 21.07 6.26 -20.62
C ASP A 36 20.47 5.12 -19.77
N GLU A 37 21.30 4.35 -19.08
CA GLU A 37 20.86 3.31 -18.17
C GLU A 37 20.78 3.87 -16.74
N THR A 38 19.79 3.43 -15.97
CA THR A 38 19.70 3.79 -14.55
C THR A 38 20.59 2.87 -13.72
N ILE A 39 21.05 3.36 -12.57
CA ILE A 39 21.88 2.55 -11.67
C ILE A 39 21.18 1.24 -11.29
N LEU A 40 19.85 1.24 -11.14
CA LEU A 40 19.08 0.03 -10.89
C LEU A 40 19.16 -0.96 -12.05
N HIS A 41 18.91 -0.53 -13.29
CA HIS A 41 18.98 -1.44 -14.44
C HIS A 41 20.38 -2.01 -14.63
N ALA A 42 21.42 -1.19 -14.45
CA ALA A 42 22.81 -1.66 -14.47
C ALA A 42 23.07 -2.72 -13.39
N SER A 43 22.54 -2.53 -12.17
CA SER A 43 22.62 -3.55 -11.10
C SER A 43 21.94 -4.85 -11.54
N LEU A 44 20.69 -4.75 -11.98
CA LEU A 44 19.87 -5.92 -12.29
C LEU A 44 20.47 -6.74 -13.44
N ARG A 45 20.91 -6.07 -14.51
CA ARG A 45 21.58 -6.64 -15.68
C ARG A 45 22.90 -7.32 -15.30
N ALA A 46 23.68 -6.73 -14.41
CA ALA A 46 24.90 -7.33 -13.91
C ALA A 46 24.66 -8.46 -12.89
N GLY A 47 23.41 -8.83 -12.60
CA GLY A 47 23.10 -9.83 -11.59
C GLY A 47 23.45 -9.39 -10.17
N ILE A 48 23.48 -8.08 -9.89
CA ILE A 48 23.59 -7.54 -8.53
C ILE A 48 22.17 -7.44 -7.97
N PRO A 49 21.82 -8.18 -6.90
CA PRO A 49 20.52 -8.05 -6.24
C PRO A 49 20.29 -6.59 -5.83
N HIS A 50 19.10 -6.05 -6.07
CA HIS A 50 18.83 -4.65 -5.77
C HIS A 50 17.33 -4.52 -5.50
N THR A 51 16.96 -4.16 -4.28
CA THR A 51 15.58 -4.08 -3.82
C THR A 51 14.83 -2.94 -4.54
N HIS A 52 13.68 -3.23 -5.16
CA HIS A 52 12.93 -2.25 -5.95
C HIS A 52 11.42 -2.53 -5.96
N VAL A 53 10.79 -2.44 -4.79
CA VAL A 53 9.37 -2.82 -4.56
C VAL A 53 8.41 -2.24 -5.59
N CYS A 54 8.53 -0.95 -5.93
CA CYS A 54 7.64 -0.31 -6.90
C CYS A 54 7.96 -0.60 -8.38
N GLY A 55 8.89 -1.51 -8.67
CA GLY A 55 9.33 -1.80 -10.05
C GLY A 55 10.14 -0.65 -10.67
N GLY A 56 10.76 0.20 -9.85
CA GLY A 56 11.60 1.30 -10.34
C GLY A 56 10.85 2.58 -10.74
N LYS A 57 9.64 2.79 -10.24
CA LYS A 57 8.79 3.96 -10.53
C LYS A 57 8.97 5.14 -9.56
N ALA A 58 9.98 5.10 -8.69
CA ALA A 58 10.17 6.07 -7.59
C ALA A 58 8.94 6.26 -6.67
N ARG A 59 8.17 5.18 -6.49
CA ARG A 59 7.05 5.10 -5.52
C ARG A 59 7.45 4.42 -4.20
N CYS A 60 8.69 3.96 -4.10
CA CYS A 60 9.31 3.43 -2.90
C CYS A 60 10.76 3.92 -2.79
N SER A 61 11.35 3.83 -1.60
CA SER A 61 12.74 4.21 -1.35
C SER A 61 13.69 3.01 -1.20
N THR A 62 13.27 1.80 -1.58
CA THR A 62 14.05 0.57 -1.36
C THR A 62 15.29 0.47 -2.26
N CYS A 63 15.26 1.08 -3.44
CA CYS A 63 16.40 1.11 -4.38
C CYS A 63 17.42 2.22 -4.05
N ARG A 64 17.36 2.77 -2.83
CA ARG A 64 18.25 3.84 -2.40
C ARG A 64 19.70 3.36 -2.46
N VAL A 65 20.54 4.27 -2.89
CA VAL A 65 22.00 4.13 -2.84
C VAL A 65 22.58 5.39 -2.20
N VAL A 66 23.68 5.22 -1.48
CA VAL A 66 24.51 6.33 -1.03
C VAL A 66 25.65 6.49 -2.01
N ILE A 67 25.75 7.66 -2.65
CA ILE A 67 26.86 7.99 -3.53
C ILE A 67 28.06 8.38 -2.66
N LEU A 68 29.12 7.59 -2.72
CA LEU A 68 30.35 7.78 -1.96
C LEU A 68 31.41 8.57 -2.75
N GLY A 69 31.31 8.62 -4.08
CA GLY A 69 32.20 9.38 -4.94
C GLY A 69 31.67 9.49 -6.36
N GLY A 70 32.03 10.57 -7.06
CA GLY A 70 31.58 10.85 -8.42
C GLY A 70 30.14 11.37 -8.52
N LYS A 71 29.64 12.04 -7.46
CA LYS A 71 28.28 12.60 -7.41
C LYS A 71 28.04 13.64 -8.50
N GLU A 72 29.06 14.40 -8.87
CA GLU A 72 29.07 15.36 -9.97
C GLU A 72 28.77 14.73 -11.34
N TYR A 73 28.96 13.41 -11.47
CA TYR A 73 28.63 12.65 -12.67
C TYR A 73 27.21 12.08 -12.65
N CYS A 74 26.51 12.13 -11.51
CA CYS A 74 25.10 11.78 -11.45
C CYS A 74 24.26 12.89 -12.06
N LEU A 75 23.34 12.53 -12.96
CA LEU A 75 22.38 13.50 -13.47
C LEU A 75 21.53 14.11 -12.33
N PRO A 76 21.05 15.36 -12.50
CA PRO A 76 20.13 15.97 -11.55
C PRO A 76 18.93 15.07 -11.26
N ARG A 77 18.37 15.19 -10.04
CA ARG A 77 17.14 14.46 -9.68
C ARG A 77 16.05 14.81 -10.69
N ASN A 78 15.40 13.79 -11.25
CA ASN A 78 14.17 14.01 -12.01
C ASN A 78 13.01 14.35 -11.06
N LEU A 79 11.84 14.69 -11.61
CA LEU A 79 10.68 15.10 -10.81
C LEU A 79 10.30 14.06 -9.75
N ASN A 80 10.19 12.78 -10.14
CA ASN A 80 9.80 11.71 -9.24
C ASN A 80 10.80 11.49 -8.11
N GLU A 81 12.10 11.51 -8.43
CA GLU A 81 13.16 11.39 -7.42
C GLU A 81 13.17 12.59 -6.48
N LYS A 82 12.98 13.81 -7.03
CA LYS A 82 12.96 15.05 -6.25
C LYS A 82 11.79 15.06 -5.26
N GLU A 83 10.58 14.75 -5.71
CA GLU A 83 9.40 14.69 -4.84
C GLU A 83 9.61 13.71 -3.67
N LEU A 84 10.10 12.50 -3.95
CA LEU A 84 10.32 11.50 -2.89
C LEU A 84 11.48 11.92 -1.96
N ALA A 85 12.53 12.51 -2.52
CA ALA A 85 13.67 12.97 -1.75
C ALA A 85 13.33 14.14 -0.82
N ASP A 86 12.53 15.10 -1.29
CA ASP A 86 12.07 16.24 -0.50
C ASP A 86 11.14 15.74 0.62
N LYS A 87 10.23 14.80 0.30
CA LYS A 87 9.31 14.19 1.27
C LYS A 87 10.03 13.41 2.39
N LEU A 88 11.11 12.70 2.06
CA LEU A 88 11.84 11.84 3.00
C LEU A 88 13.14 12.46 3.55
N GLY A 89 13.43 13.73 3.20
CA GLY A 89 14.60 14.45 3.69
C GLY A 89 15.94 13.87 3.23
N PHE A 90 16.04 13.39 1.99
CA PHE A 90 17.29 12.80 1.49
C PHE A 90 18.38 13.85 1.27
N SER A 91 19.56 13.62 1.86
CA SER A 91 20.76 14.37 1.49
C SER A 91 21.05 14.19 -0.01
N PRO A 92 21.78 15.12 -0.65
CA PRO A 92 22.12 15.03 -2.07
C PRO A 92 22.88 13.74 -2.48
N GLU A 93 23.57 13.10 -1.54
CA GLU A 93 24.32 11.85 -1.72
C GLU A 93 23.40 10.63 -1.72
N ILE A 94 22.22 10.73 -1.10
CA ILE A 94 21.20 9.68 -1.16
C ILE A 94 20.41 9.85 -2.46
N ARG A 95 20.49 8.82 -3.30
CA ARG A 95 19.86 8.79 -4.62
C ARG A 95 18.99 7.56 -4.78
N LEU A 96 17.97 7.65 -5.63
CA LEU A 96 17.19 6.49 -6.05
C LEU A 96 17.87 5.84 -7.25
N ALA A 97 18.39 4.63 -7.10
CA ALA A 97 19.07 3.93 -8.19
C ALA A 97 18.16 3.75 -9.42
N CYS A 98 16.85 3.62 -9.22
CA CYS A 98 15.88 3.49 -10.31
C CYS A 98 15.71 4.76 -11.16
N GLN A 99 16.05 5.93 -10.63
CA GLN A 99 15.91 7.22 -11.33
C GLN A 99 17.26 7.81 -11.73
N THR A 100 18.30 7.51 -10.98
CA THR A 100 19.63 8.09 -11.18
C THR A 100 20.34 7.42 -12.34
N ARG A 101 20.88 8.26 -13.24
CA ARG A 101 21.79 7.88 -14.32
C ARG A 101 23.12 8.59 -14.12
N ALA A 102 24.19 8.00 -14.62
CA ALA A 102 25.54 8.52 -14.47
C ALA A 102 26.20 8.76 -15.83
N THR A 103 26.93 9.87 -15.97
CA THR A 103 27.69 10.23 -17.19
C THR A 103 29.20 10.02 -17.04
N GLY A 104 29.63 9.57 -15.86
CA GLY A 104 31.00 9.28 -15.48
C GLY A 104 31.05 8.24 -14.37
N ASN A 105 32.25 7.97 -13.84
CA ASN A 105 32.44 6.89 -12.87
C ASN A 105 31.85 7.26 -11.50
N VAL A 106 31.06 6.35 -10.94
CA VAL A 106 30.37 6.57 -9.65
C VAL A 106 30.68 5.42 -8.70
N LYS A 107 31.04 5.78 -7.46
CA LYS A 107 31.17 4.82 -6.36
C LYS A 107 29.94 4.95 -5.48
N LEU A 108 29.25 3.83 -5.23
CA LEU A 108 28.00 3.83 -4.50
C LEU A 108 27.92 2.66 -3.52
N ARG A 109 27.14 2.85 -2.47
CA ARG A 109 26.78 1.80 -1.51
C ARG A 109 25.29 1.51 -1.62
N ARG A 110 24.93 0.26 -1.86
CA ARG A 110 23.55 -0.22 -1.79
C ARG A 110 23.11 -0.21 -0.31
N LEU A 111 21.82 -0.02 -0.05
CA LEU A 111 21.27 -0.14 1.31
C LEU A 111 21.23 -1.58 1.85
N VAL A 112 21.61 -2.57 1.05
CA VAL A 112 21.74 -3.97 1.47
C VAL A 112 22.91 -4.07 2.45
N LEU A 113 22.62 -4.40 3.71
CA LEU A 113 23.56 -4.36 4.83
C LEU A 113 24.24 -5.73 5.05
N ASP A 114 23.54 -6.84 4.78
CA ASP A 114 24.02 -8.19 5.09
C ASP A 114 23.48 -9.29 4.14
N ALA A 115 23.73 -10.56 4.48
CA ALA A 115 23.33 -11.72 3.69
C ALA A 115 21.80 -11.94 3.65
N GLU A 116 21.07 -11.55 4.69
CA GLU A 116 19.61 -11.67 4.74
C GLU A 116 18.96 -10.67 3.78
N ASP A 117 19.44 -9.42 3.76
CA ASP A 117 19.00 -8.40 2.80
C ASP A 117 19.24 -8.86 1.34
N ILE A 118 20.35 -9.56 1.08
CA ILE A 118 20.66 -10.13 -0.25
C ILE A 118 19.65 -11.21 -0.63
N GLN A 119 19.34 -12.13 0.31
CA GLN A 119 18.39 -13.20 0.08
C GLN A 119 16.99 -12.63 -0.20
N LEU A 120 16.51 -11.70 0.63
CA LEU A 120 15.23 -11.02 0.43
C LEU A 120 15.17 -10.30 -0.92
N ALA A 121 16.20 -9.55 -1.29
CA ALA A 121 16.27 -8.87 -2.59
C ALA A 121 16.31 -9.84 -3.78
N THR A 122 16.78 -11.08 -3.57
CA THR A 122 16.80 -12.14 -4.58
C THR A 122 15.45 -12.83 -4.70
N GLU A 123 14.77 -13.11 -3.58
CA GLU A 123 13.41 -13.64 -3.53
C GLU A 123 12.42 -12.72 -4.26
N GLN A 124 12.60 -11.39 -4.13
CA GLN A 124 11.82 -10.38 -4.84
C GLN A 124 11.88 -10.50 -6.38
N ARG A 125 12.87 -11.20 -6.95
CA ARG A 125 12.99 -11.40 -8.41
C ARG A 125 12.14 -12.56 -8.94
N THR A 126 11.59 -13.41 -8.08
CA THR A 126 10.91 -14.63 -8.55
C THR A 126 9.46 -14.31 -8.97
N PRO A 127 9.05 -14.62 -10.22
CA PRO A 127 7.71 -14.29 -10.73
C PRO A 127 6.57 -15.13 -10.10
N LYS A 128 6.87 -16.11 -9.25
CA LYS A 128 5.89 -17.05 -8.70
C LYS A 128 5.01 -16.47 -7.58
N MET A 129 5.35 -15.34 -6.97
CA MET A 129 4.53 -14.71 -5.91
C MET A 129 4.54 -13.17 -5.99
N PRO A 130 3.80 -12.55 -6.93
CA PRO A 130 3.81 -11.08 -7.13
C PRO A 130 3.37 -10.29 -5.88
N VAL A 131 2.52 -10.88 -5.04
CA VAL A 131 1.98 -10.25 -3.84
C VAL A 131 2.99 -10.27 -2.68
N ALA A 132 4.02 -11.14 -2.73
CA ALA A 132 5.01 -11.21 -1.66
C ALA A 132 5.90 -9.95 -1.56
N VAL A 133 6.00 -9.19 -2.66
CA VAL A 133 6.94 -8.06 -2.79
C VAL A 133 6.27 -6.70 -2.55
N GLY A 134 4.93 -6.65 -2.45
CA GLY A 134 4.19 -5.40 -2.37
C GLY A 134 3.72 -4.92 -3.75
N GLN A 135 2.43 -5.07 -4.06
CA GLN A 135 1.79 -4.61 -5.29
C GLN A 135 0.87 -3.42 -5.01
N GLU A 136 1.09 -2.31 -5.72
CA GLU A 136 0.20 -1.15 -5.63
C GLU A 136 -1.13 -1.43 -6.38
N LYS A 137 -2.26 -1.37 -5.66
CA LYS A 137 -3.60 -1.67 -6.20
C LYS A 137 -4.64 -0.76 -5.56
N HIS A 138 -5.70 -0.46 -6.31
CA HIS A 138 -6.91 0.12 -5.72
C HIS A 138 -7.71 -0.98 -5.03
N VAL A 139 -8.03 -0.79 -3.75
CA VAL A 139 -8.78 -1.74 -2.94
C VAL A 139 -9.82 -1.00 -2.10
N ALA A 140 -10.93 -1.68 -1.81
CA ALA A 140 -11.90 -1.20 -0.83
C ALA A 140 -11.50 -1.76 0.53
N ILE A 141 -11.22 -0.85 1.45
CA ILE A 141 -10.70 -1.13 2.79
C ILE A 141 -11.85 -0.85 3.76
N MET A 142 -12.20 -1.86 4.53
CA MET A 142 -13.21 -1.79 5.58
C MET A 142 -12.53 -1.90 6.94
N PHE A 143 -12.89 -0.99 7.83
CA PHE A 143 -12.66 -1.15 9.27
C PHE A 143 -14.02 -1.31 9.95
N ALA A 144 -14.09 -2.23 10.90
CA ALA A 144 -15.23 -2.37 11.79
C ALA A 144 -14.75 -2.49 13.24
N ASP A 145 -15.45 -1.84 14.16
CA ASP A 145 -15.10 -1.80 15.58
C ASP A 145 -16.35 -1.86 16.48
N ILE A 146 -16.24 -2.45 17.67
CA ILE A 146 -17.35 -2.59 18.61
C ILE A 146 -17.50 -1.30 19.43
N ARG A 147 -18.73 -0.80 19.52
CA ARG A 147 -19.02 0.40 20.30
C ARG A 147 -19.06 0.12 21.79
N GLY A 148 -18.21 0.84 22.51
CA GLY A 148 -18.21 0.77 23.97
C GLY A 148 -17.75 -0.59 24.48
N PHE A 149 -16.91 -1.30 23.71
CA PHE A 149 -16.44 -2.63 24.07
C PHE A 149 -15.76 -2.68 25.43
N THR A 150 -14.94 -1.69 25.79
CA THR A 150 -14.30 -1.63 27.11
C THR A 150 -15.33 -1.74 28.24
N SER A 151 -16.40 -0.92 28.19
CA SER A 151 -17.47 -0.94 29.19
C SER A 151 -18.35 -2.20 29.13
N PHE A 152 -18.39 -2.87 27.98
CA PHE A 152 -19.04 -4.17 27.80
C PHE A 152 -18.21 -5.29 28.43
N ALA A 153 -16.92 -5.34 28.14
CA ALA A 153 -15.98 -6.37 28.59
C ALA A 153 -15.69 -6.31 30.10
N GLU A 154 -15.64 -5.11 30.70
CA GLU A 154 -15.43 -4.93 32.15
C GLU A 154 -16.51 -5.59 33.02
N LYS A 155 -17.68 -5.90 32.44
CA LYS A 155 -18.83 -6.49 33.15
C LYS A 155 -18.99 -7.98 32.93
N LEU A 156 -18.07 -8.59 32.19
CA LEU A 156 -18.09 -10.00 31.83
C LEU A 156 -16.84 -10.70 32.35
N LEU A 157 -16.94 -12.02 32.57
CA LEU A 157 -15.76 -12.82 32.84
C LEU A 157 -14.92 -12.93 31.56
N PRO A 158 -13.58 -13.05 31.65
CA PRO A 158 -12.72 -13.12 30.47
C PRO A 158 -13.11 -14.21 29.45
N TYR A 159 -13.55 -15.39 29.93
CA TYR A 159 -14.03 -16.46 29.06
C TYR A 159 -15.31 -16.10 28.31
N ASP A 160 -16.22 -15.35 28.94
CA ASP A 160 -17.45 -14.87 28.29
C ASP A 160 -17.11 -13.82 27.23
N VAL A 161 -16.15 -12.93 27.51
CA VAL A 161 -15.65 -11.95 26.53
C VAL A 161 -15.09 -12.66 25.29
N ILE A 162 -14.26 -13.69 25.48
CA ILE A 162 -13.70 -14.48 24.38
C ILE A 162 -14.81 -15.18 23.59
N HIS A 163 -15.79 -15.78 24.26
CA HIS A 163 -16.92 -16.45 23.61
C HIS A 163 -17.72 -15.49 22.73
N VAL A 164 -18.04 -14.31 23.27
CA VAL A 164 -18.77 -13.26 22.55
C VAL A 164 -17.98 -12.76 21.33
N LEU A 165 -16.69 -12.48 21.50
CA LEU A 165 -15.81 -12.04 20.40
C LEU A 165 -15.72 -13.09 19.30
N ASN A 166 -15.48 -14.35 19.65
CA ASN A 166 -15.38 -15.43 18.67
C ASN A 166 -16.67 -15.60 17.88
N ARG A 167 -17.83 -15.53 18.55
CA ARG A 167 -19.13 -15.62 17.88
C ARG A 167 -19.38 -14.42 16.98
N HIS A 168 -19.04 -13.22 17.44
CA HIS A 168 -19.14 -12.00 16.64
C HIS A 168 -18.26 -12.10 15.38
N PHE A 169 -16.98 -12.42 15.52
CA PHE A 169 -16.04 -12.53 14.41
C PHE A 169 -16.37 -13.67 13.44
N HIS A 170 -16.97 -14.76 13.93
CA HIS A 170 -17.47 -15.83 13.07
C HIS A 170 -18.58 -15.34 12.13
N GLU A 171 -19.59 -14.66 12.67
CA GLU A 171 -20.71 -14.12 11.88
C GLU A 171 -20.24 -13.04 10.89
N MET A 172 -19.40 -12.09 11.35
CA MET A 172 -18.89 -11.02 10.49
C MET A 172 -17.96 -11.58 9.39
N GLY A 173 -17.10 -12.53 9.73
CA GLY A 173 -16.20 -13.19 8.78
C GLY A 173 -16.95 -13.94 7.70
N ALA A 174 -18.02 -14.66 8.06
CA ALA A 174 -18.87 -15.34 7.09
C ALA A 174 -19.52 -14.36 6.09
N VAL A 175 -20.00 -13.20 6.56
CA VAL A 175 -20.55 -12.14 5.69
C VAL A 175 -19.46 -11.60 4.74
N ILE A 176 -18.29 -11.23 5.27
CA ILE A 176 -17.20 -10.66 4.47
C ILE A 176 -16.76 -11.63 3.37
N GLN A 177 -16.61 -12.91 3.71
CA GLN A 177 -16.21 -13.94 2.76
C GLN A 177 -17.26 -14.16 1.67
N ARG A 178 -18.56 -14.16 2.01
CA ARG A 178 -19.66 -14.26 1.01
C ARG A 178 -19.62 -13.14 -0.04
N HIS A 179 -19.17 -11.95 0.34
CA HIS A 179 -19.00 -10.80 -0.57
C HIS A 179 -17.60 -10.74 -1.21
N GLY A 180 -16.79 -11.80 -1.07
CA GLY A 180 -15.46 -11.89 -1.67
C GLY A 180 -14.46 -10.90 -1.06
N GLY A 181 -14.65 -10.54 0.20
CA GLY A 181 -13.67 -9.84 1.03
C GLY A 181 -12.74 -10.81 1.74
N HIS A 182 -11.59 -10.28 2.17
CA HIS A 182 -10.58 -10.99 2.95
C HIS A 182 -10.36 -10.25 4.26
N ILE A 183 -10.50 -10.91 5.40
CA ILE A 183 -10.11 -10.33 6.68
C ILE A 183 -8.57 -10.34 6.73
N ASP A 184 -8.00 -9.16 6.87
CA ASP A 184 -6.57 -8.94 7.00
C ASP A 184 -6.11 -9.29 8.41
N ASN A 185 -6.71 -8.64 9.41
CA ASN A 185 -6.38 -8.85 10.80
C ASN A 185 -7.55 -8.51 11.73
N TYR A 186 -7.51 -9.10 12.93
CA TYR A 186 -8.32 -8.71 14.08
C TYR A 186 -7.47 -7.81 14.98
N THR A 187 -7.98 -6.64 15.34
CA THR A 187 -7.29 -5.66 16.18
C THR A 187 -8.16 -5.35 17.39
N GLY A 188 -7.89 -6.03 18.51
CA GLY A 188 -8.70 -5.92 19.72
C GLY A 188 -10.12 -6.45 19.47
N ASP A 189 -11.10 -5.56 19.55
CA ASP A 189 -12.52 -5.80 19.33
C ASP A 189 -13.01 -5.50 17.90
N GLY A 190 -12.12 -4.96 17.06
CA GLY A 190 -12.38 -4.68 15.66
C GLY A 190 -11.61 -5.55 14.69
N PHE A 191 -11.80 -5.31 13.41
CA PHE A 191 -11.05 -5.95 12.33
C PHE A 191 -10.89 -5.05 11.11
N MET A 192 -9.89 -5.37 10.30
CA MET A 192 -9.72 -4.81 8.95
C MET A 192 -10.04 -5.88 7.90
N ALA A 193 -10.82 -5.50 6.89
CA ALA A 193 -11.11 -6.34 5.74
C ALA A 193 -10.80 -5.62 4.42
N LEU A 194 -10.33 -6.39 3.44
CA LEU A 194 -9.93 -5.95 2.12
C LEU A 194 -10.83 -6.57 1.06
N PHE A 195 -11.37 -5.74 0.19
CA PHE A 195 -12.12 -6.13 -1.00
C PHE A 195 -11.36 -5.66 -2.22
N GLY A 196 -11.32 -6.48 -3.27
CA GLY A 196 -10.57 -6.16 -4.47
C GLY A 196 -9.20 -6.81 -4.57
N VAL A 197 -8.79 -7.64 -3.60
CA VAL A 197 -7.47 -8.28 -3.55
C VAL A 197 -7.23 -9.16 -4.77
N GLN A 198 -8.09 -10.16 -4.99
CA GLN A 198 -8.00 -11.06 -6.15
C GLN A 198 -8.75 -10.45 -7.34
N ASP A 199 -10.06 -10.25 -7.18
CA ASP A 199 -10.92 -9.62 -8.18
C ASP A 199 -11.23 -8.16 -7.79
N PRO A 200 -10.78 -7.14 -8.55
CA PRO A 200 -11.09 -5.74 -8.29
C PRO A 200 -12.53 -5.34 -8.65
N THR A 201 -13.25 -6.18 -9.40
CA THR A 201 -14.59 -5.85 -9.91
C THR A 201 -15.56 -5.57 -8.77
N ASP A 202 -16.24 -4.43 -8.88
CA ASP A 202 -17.25 -3.94 -7.94
C ASP A 202 -16.80 -3.97 -6.46
N ALA A 203 -15.50 -3.94 -6.17
CA ALA A 203 -14.97 -4.08 -4.82
C ALA A 203 -15.60 -3.08 -3.81
N PRO A 204 -15.80 -1.79 -4.15
CA PRO A 204 -16.51 -0.86 -3.27
C PRO A 204 -17.97 -1.26 -3.01
N LEU A 205 -18.68 -1.74 -4.03
CA LEU A 205 -20.08 -2.15 -3.89
C LEU A 205 -20.20 -3.43 -3.04
N ARG A 206 -19.29 -4.39 -3.24
CA ARG A 206 -19.22 -5.61 -2.41
C ARG A 206 -18.90 -5.29 -0.96
N ALA A 207 -17.95 -4.37 -0.69
CA ALA A 207 -17.68 -3.89 0.66
C ALA A 207 -18.93 -3.24 1.29
N VAL A 208 -19.68 -2.44 0.53
CA VAL A 208 -20.91 -1.81 1.04
C VAL A 208 -22.02 -2.83 1.32
N ARG A 209 -22.23 -3.80 0.44
CA ARG A 209 -23.18 -4.89 0.66
C ARG A 209 -22.82 -5.71 1.89
N ALA A 210 -21.54 -6.05 2.05
CA ALA A 210 -21.03 -6.73 3.24
C ALA A 210 -21.31 -5.92 4.52
N GLY A 211 -21.00 -4.62 4.52
CA GLY A 211 -21.25 -3.76 5.69
C GLY A 211 -22.72 -3.71 6.09
N LEU A 212 -23.63 -3.60 5.13
CA LEU A 212 -25.08 -3.62 5.40
C LEU A 212 -25.55 -4.98 5.94
N GLU A 213 -25.07 -6.09 5.37
CA GLU A 213 -25.42 -7.43 5.84
C GLU A 213 -24.81 -7.74 7.21
N MET A 214 -23.63 -7.21 7.52
CA MET A 214 -23.02 -7.29 8.86
C MET A 214 -23.89 -6.60 9.91
N LEU A 215 -24.45 -5.41 9.62
CA LEU A 215 -25.40 -4.76 10.53
C LEU A 215 -26.64 -5.62 10.76
N GLN A 216 -27.19 -6.24 9.71
CA GLN A 216 -28.32 -7.15 9.84
C GLN A 216 -27.99 -8.42 10.63
N ALA A 217 -26.79 -8.98 10.43
CA ALA A 217 -26.30 -10.14 11.18
C ALA A 217 -26.14 -9.79 12.66
N LEU A 218 -25.63 -8.60 12.97
CA LEU A 218 -25.55 -8.13 14.35
C LEU A 218 -26.92 -7.99 14.99
N GLU A 219 -27.93 -7.43 14.29
CA GLU A 219 -29.29 -7.36 14.83
C GLU A 219 -29.87 -8.74 15.15
N ARG A 220 -29.55 -9.78 14.37
CA ARG A 220 -29.94 -11.16 14.68
C ARG A 220 -29.19 -11.74 15.90
N LEU A 221 -27.98 -11.27 16.16
CA LEU A 221 -27.15 -11.73 17.28
C LEU A 221 -27.54 -11.05 18.60
N LYS A 222 -28.07 -9.82 18.57
CA LYS A 222 -28.41 -9.05 19.79
C LYS A 222 -29.36 -9.78 20.75
N PRO A 223 -30.48 -10.41 20.32
CA PRO A 223 -31.37 -11.11 21.25
C PRO A 223 -30.68 -12.26 21.97
N TYR A 224 -29.80 -12.99 21.28
CA TYR A 224 -28.99 -14.05 21.89
C TYR A 224 -28.05 -13.46 22.96
N MET A 225 -27.34 -12.37 22.65
CA MET A 225 -26.44 -11.71 23.59
C MET A 225 -27.19 -11.15 24.81
N GLU A 226 -28.37 -10.57 24.60
CA GLU A 226 -29.23 -10.06 25.67
C GLU A 226 -29.75 -11.19 26.56
N SER A 227 -30.12 -12.33 26.00
CA SER A 227 -30.62 -13.46 26.80
C SER A 227 -29.57 -14.07 27.74
N ILE A 228 -28.29 -14.06 27.34
CA ILE A 228 -27.21 -14.71 28.09
C ILE A 228 -26.45 -13.72 28.96
N HIS A 229 -26.21 -12.52 28.45
CA HIS A 229 -25.33 -11.52 29.07
C HIS A 229 -26.07 -10.27 29.53
N GLN A 230 -27.40 -10.19 29.35
CA GLN A 230 -28.26 -9.04 29.68
C GLN A 230 -27.81 -7.73 29.01
N LYS A 231 -26.99 -7.85 27.96
CA LYS A 231 -26.36 -6.74 27.24
C LYS A 231 -26.12 -7.14 25.80
N SER A 232 -26.21 -6.15 24.92
CA SER A 232 -25.73 -6.22 23.55
C SER A 232 -24.81 -5.04 23.27
N PHE A 233 -24.16 -5.06 22.11
CA PHE A 233 -23.36 -3.96 21.61
C PHE A 233 -23.75 -3.63 20.17
N ASP A 234 -23.24 -2.50 19.71
CA ASP A 234 -23.36 -2.07 18.32
C ASP A 234 -21.96 -1.95 17.71
N ILE A 235 -21.85 -1.81 16.39
CA ILE A 235 -20.59 -1.65 15.67
C ILE A 235 -20.54 -0.34 14.89
N GLY A 236 -19.34 0.19 14.68
CA GLY A 236 -19.03 1.19 13.68
C GLY A 236 -18.39 0.52 12.47
N ILE A 237 -18.81 0.89 11.26
CA ILE A 237 -18.21 0.41 10.00
C ILE A 237 -17.77 1.61 9.18
N GLY A 238 -16.53 1.61 8.71
CA GLY A 238 -15.98 2.60 7.79
C GLY A 238 -15.43 1.94 6.54
N VAL A 239 -15.82 2.43 5.36
CA VAL A 239 -15.26 1.96 4.09
C VAL A 239 -14.61 3.10 3.31
N HIS A 240 -13.39 2.85 2.83
CA HIS A 240 -12.68 3.72 1.90
C HIS A 240 -12.24 2.95 0.67
N TYR A 241 -12.23 3.61 -0.49
CA TYR A 241 -11.70 3.05 -1.73
C TYR A 241 -10.53 3.91 -2.18
N GLY A 242 -9.35 3.31 -2.27
CA GLY A 242 -8.12 4.04 -2.55
C GLY A 242 -6.94 3.15 -2.88
N GLN A 243 -5.85 3.78 -3.29
CA GLN A 243 -4.60 3.11 -3.64
C GLN A 243 -3.84 2.68 -2.38
N ALA A 244 -3.49 1.40 -2.30
CA ALA A 244 -2.67 0.83 -1.24
C ALA A 244 -1.65 -0.15 -1.82
N VAL A 245 -0.62 -0.49 -1.04
CA VAL A 245 0.36 -1.52 -1.38
C VAL A 245 -0.05 -2.81 -0.68
N LEU A 246 -0.41 -3.84 -1.46
CA LEU A 246 -0.71 -5.18 -0.99
C LEU A 246 0.57 -6.02 -0.92
N GLY A 247 0.98 -6.44 0.27
CA GLY A 247 2.20 -7.23 0.48
C GLY A 247 1.97 -8.37 1.45
N THR A 248 2.77 -9.43 1.42
CA THR A 248 2.81 -10.37 2.54
C THR A 248 3.86 -9.92 3.54
N ILE A 249 3.51 -9.80 4.81
CA ILE A 249 4.42 -9.36 5.87
C ILE A 249 4.39 -10.40 7.00
N GLY A 250 5.56 -10.69 7.56
CA GLY A 250 5.70 -11.59 8.71
C GLY A 250 6.88 -12.54 8.58
N ALA A 251 7.11 -13.34 9.61
CA ALA A 251 8.17 -14.34 9.65
C ALA A 251 7.91 -15.49 8.66
N GLU A 252 8.93 -16.28 8.32
CA GLU A 252 8.87 -17.34 7.31
C GLU A 252 7.67 -18.30 7.47
N HIS A 253 7.28 -18.61 8.72
CA HIS A 253 6.17 -19.51 9.03
C HIS A 253 4.82 -18.82 9.30
N LYS A 254 4.76 -17.49 9.22
CA LYS A 254 3.55 -16.70 9.42
C LYS A 254 3.60 -15.42 8.57
N ARG A 255 3.35 -15.58 7.27
CA ARG A 255 3.24 -14.48 6.31
C ARG A 255 1.77 -14.20 6.04
N ASP A 256 1.28 -13.06 6.53
CA ASP A 256 -0.10 -12.63 6.32
C ASP A 256 -0.14 -11.61 5.19
N LEU A 257 -1.13 -11.75 4.29
CA LEU A 257 -1.40 -10.75 3.28
C LEU A 257 -1.93 -9.50 3.97
N THR A 258 -1.33 -8.35 3.67
CA THR A 258 -1.81 -7.08 4.20
C THR A 258 -1.75 -5.91 3.23
N ALA A 259 -2.50 -4.86 3.55
CA ALA A 259 -2.47 -3.58 2.86
C ALA A 259 -1.73 -2.54 3.70
N ILE A 260 -0.82 -1.78 3.06
CA ILE A 260 -0.16 -0.63 3.66
C ILE A 260 -0.41 0.61 2.81
N GLY A 261 -0.64 1.73 3.47
CA GLY A 261 -0.64 3.03 2.82
C GLY A 261 -1.55 4.03 3.51
N ASP A 262 -1.55 5.24 2.95
CA ASP A 262 -2.36 6.34 3.46
C ASP A 262 -3.87 6.02 3.43
N ALA A 263 -4.30 5.23 2.45
CA ALA A 263 -5.68 4.76 2.29
C ALA A 263 -6.16 3.86 3.45
N VAL A 264 -5.28 3.03 4.02
CA VAL A 264 -5.59 2.17 5.18
C VAL A 264 -5.87 3.04 6.40
N ASN A 265 -4.97 3.99 6.66
CA ASN A 265 -5.15 4.96 7.74
C ASN A 265 -6.40 5.82 7.53
N PHE A 266 -6.70 6.20 6.29
CA PHE A 266 -7.92 6.94 5.97
C PHE A 266 -9.18 6.12 6.29
N ALA A 267 -9.22 4.85 5.90
CA ALA A 267 -10.35 3.94 6.17
C ALA A 267 -10.63 3.81 7.68
N SER A 268 -9.58 3.64 8.49
CA SER A 268 -9.68 3.65 9.96
C SER A 268 -10.32 4.94 10.49
N ARG A 269 -9.99 6.10 9.92
CA ARG A 269 -10.56 7.38 10.35
C ARG A 269 -12.01 7.56 9.89
N VAL A 270 -12.39 6.97 8.75
CA VAL A 270 -13.79 6.92 8.29
C VAL A 270 -14.64 6.11 9.29
N GLU A 271 -14.13 4.97 9.76
CA GLU A 271 -14.78 4.17 10.80
C GLU A 271 -14.94 5.02 12.08
N ALA A 272 -13.85 5.59 12.59
CA ALA A 272 -13.87 6.33 13.85
C ALA A 272 -14.81 7.57 13.83
N ALA A 273 -15.07 8.14 12.65
CA ALA A 273 -16.00 9.24 12.49
C ALA A 273 -17.46 8.87 12.83
N ASN A 274 -17.82 7.59 12.78
CA ASN A 274 -19.14 7.09 13.17
C ASN A 274 -19.50 7.49 14.60
N LYS A 275 -18.54 7.42 15.54
CA LYS A 275 -18.78 7.76 16.96
C LYS A 275 -19.21 9.21 17.13
N LYS A 276 -18.53 10.15 16.46
CA LYS A 276 -18.83 11.59 16.52
C LYS A 276 -20.14 11.94 15.82
N ALA A 277 -20.48 11.20 14.76
CA ALA A 277 -21.66 11.46 13.95
C ALA A 277 -22.92 10.70 14.41
N GLY A 278 -22.81 9.78 15.36
CA GLY A 278 -23.94 8.94 15.81
C GLY A 278 -24.43 7.91 14.80
N THR A 279 -23.68 7.65 13.73
CA THR A 279 -24.08 6.78 12.60
C THR A 279 -23.39 5.44 12.66
N ARG A 280 -23.96 4.33 12.17
CA ARG A 280 -23.32 2.99 12.24
C ARG A 280 -22.39 2.66 11.07
N PHE A 281 -22.68 3.18 9.89
CA PHE A 281 -21.94 2.84 8.68
C PHE A 281 -21.67 4.09 7.84
N ARG A 282 -20.38 4.41 7.65
CA ARG A 282 -19.93 5.49 6.78
C ARG A 282 -18.99 5.03 5.69
N VAL A 283 -19.03 5.76 4.59
CA VAL A 283 -18.08 5.63 3.48
C VAL A 283 -17.45 6.97 3.15
N SER A 284 -16.18 6.92 2.72
CA SER A 284 -15.51 8.07 2.12
C SER A 284 -16.16 8.52 0.81
N ASP A 285 -15.93 9.77 0.41
CA ASP A 285 -16.34 10.28 -0.90
C ASP A 285 -15.82 9.42 -2.08
N ALA A 286 -14.57 8.97 -2.01
CA ALA A 286 -13.98 8.11 -3.04
C ALA A 286 -14.73 6.78 -3.19
N ALA A 287 -15.17 6.17 -2.09
CA ALA A 287 -16.00 4.96 -2.13
C ALA A 287 -17.43 5.29 -2.60
N TYR A 288 -18.03 6.37 -2.10
CA TYR A 288 -19.37 6.81 -2.48
C TYR A 288 -19.50 7.06 -3.98
N ALA A 289 -18.50 7.70 -4.60
CA ALA A 289 -18.47 7.95 -6.04
C ALA A 289 -18.66 6.67 -6.87
N GLN A 290 -18.16 5.52 -6.39
CA GLN A 290 -18.27 4.22 -7.04
C GLN A 290 -19.63 3.53 -6.81
N VAL A 291 -20.34 3.88 -5.73
CA VAL A 291 -21.56 3.16 -5.32
C VAL A 291 -22.83 4.01 -5.33
N LYS A 292 -22.76 5.31 -5.63
CA LYS A 292 -23.87 6.28 -5.56
C LYS A 292 -25.15 5.84 -6.27
N ALA A 293 -25.04 5.04 -7.33
CA ALA A 293 -26.19 4.53 -8.09
C ALA A 293 -26.97 3.44 -7.34
N TYR A 294 -26.35 2.78 -6.36
CA TYR A 294 -26.87 1.57 -5.70
C TYR A 294 -27.24 1.76 -4.23
N VAL A 295 -26.87 2.89 -3.61
CA VAL A 295 -26.99 3.10 -2.16
C VAL A 295 -27.96 4.22 -1.82
N ARG A 296 -28.63 4.08 -0.67
CA ARG A 296 -29.38 5.14 -0.01
C ARG A 296 -28.49 5.80 1.03
N VAL A 297 -28.43 7.13 0.99
CA VAL A 297 -27.60 7.95 1.88
C VAL A 297 -28.47 8.54 2.98
N GLY A 298 -28.02 8.43 4.22
CA GLY A 298 -28.59 9.14 5.36
C GLY A 298 -27.96 10.53 5.48
N SER A 299 -27.19 10.74 6.55
CA SER A 299 -26.46 11.99 6.79
C SER A 299 -25.14 12.10 6.02
N ARG A 300 -24.84 13.32 5.55
CA ARG A 300 -23.55 13.71 5.00
C ARG A 300 -22.85 14.64 5.99
N VAL A 301 -21.56 14.44 6.21
CA VAL A 301 -20.73 15.30 7.07
C VAL A 301 -19.44 15.69 6.34
N ASN A 302 -19.00 16.93 6.55
CA ASN A 302 -17.66 17.37 6.19
C ASN A 302 -16.85 17.50 7.48
N LEU A 303 -15.69 16.86 7.53
CA LEU A 303 -14.84 16.92 8.71
C LEU A 303 -13.36 16.82 8.37
N VAL A 304 -12.56 17.45 9.19
CA VAL A 304 -11.11 17.28 9.20
C VAL A 304 -10.80 15.97 9.92
N LEU A 305 -10.21 15.03 9.20
CA LEU A 305 -9.78 13.77 9.79
C LEU A 305 -8.42 13.98 10.50
N PRO A 306 -8.23 13.47 11.73
CA PRO A 306 -6.97 13.61 12.44
C PRO A 306 -5.78 13.10 11.60
N GLY A 307 -4.79 13.97 11.39
CA GLY A 307 -3.59 13.67 10.59
C GLY A 307 -3.80 13.70 9.07
N LYS A 308 -4.93 14.23 8.58
CA LYS A 308 -5.19 14.44 7.15
C LYS A 308 -5.34 15.92 6.83
N SER A 309 -4.88 16.30 5.65
CA SER A 309 -4.96 17.67 5.14
C SER A 309 -6.33 17.92 4.51
N GLY A 310 -6.96 19.04 4.86
CA GLY A 310 -8.22 19.48 4.27
C GLY A 310 -9.46 18.85 4.89
N GLU A 311 -10.62 19.28 4.39
CA GLU A 311 -11.91 18.70 4.77
C GLU A 311 -12.26 17.53 3.87
N HIS A 312 -12.83 16.49 4.49
CA HIS A 312 -13.27 15.30 3.78
C HIS A 312 -14.76 15.09 3.99
N THR A 313 -15.46 14.79 2.90
CA THR A 313 -16.88 14.41 2.95
C THR A 313 -17.02 12.92 3.23
N LEU A 314 -17.82 12.58 4.24
CA LEU A 314 -18.26 11.22 4.52
C LEU A 314 -19.77 11.07 4.36
N TYR A 315 -20.19 9.91 3.89
CA TYR A 315 -21.60 9.58 3.61
C TYR A 315 -22.04 8.43 4.50
N GLU A 316 -23.15 8.60 5.20
CA GLU A 316 -23.80 7.51 5.91
C GLU A 316 -24.55 6.61 4.93
N ILE A 317 -24.38 5.31 5.05
CA ILE A 317 -25.09 4.32 4.23
C ILE A 317 -26.19 3.69 5.07
N VAL A 318 -27.44 3.88 4.66
CA VAL A 318 -28.63 3.38 5.37
C VAL A 318 -29.29 2.18 4.67
N GLY A 319 -28.90 1.89 3.43
CA GLY A 319 -29.42 0.75 2.68
C GLY A 319 -29.02 0.75 1.21
N LEU A 320 -29.49 -0.27 0.49
CA LEU A 320 -29.43 -0.33 -0.97
C LEU A 320 -30.67 0.34 -1.58
N LYS A 321 -30.54 0.82 -2.81
CA LYS A 321 -31.64 1.41 -3.59
C LYS A 321 -32.66 0.37 -4.03
#